data_AF-A0AAW0SW29-F1
#
_entry.id   AF-A0AAW0SW29-F1
#
_cell.length_a   1.000
_cell.length_b   1.000
_cell.length_c   1.000
_cell.angle_alpha   90.00
_cell.angle_beta   90.00
_cell.angle_gamma   90.00
#
_symmetry.space_group_name_H-M   'P 1'
#
loop_
_entity.id
_entity.type
_entity.pdbx_description
1 polymer ?
#
loop_
_entity_poly.entity_id
_entity_poly.type
_entity_poly.pdbx_seq_one_letter_code
_entity_poly.pdbx_strand_id
1 'polypeptide(L)'
;MAGLGGVQQGAEGCRQQYTSLHHRGAEATWIFGRVVQGWFTANLSPPHSQPPSTQCFTVLIDNVRQVTQAYRKGQPIAVPAKVTSLVQEVMEEMNIEKEVRQGVTIYTTYGFDLFHAGSLRSTNGSLLGLPASMKWDSDLEFDGTGVVVNNTPVPWGSEAGQALKNSLILSKNAKKFAIARELSGLQRTQAVTQALIPSMALIVSYSISLGINKRLNLYGKPRFLRLFLYSLAGLFGYCVYILAMDVDSVASDGAGDGAAAAMGREYVEGGVEFYEKILQRNVALRELMGPDGEKNYTAKGNDEVLLRTRHLPFTVRHEAMKKCLEKYEEEEKKKKEEEEEEEKIVVVMVVVAVNTTTSLDPDLLGEIENRDARDWEALWSEERLALCRLRLRHNLDSICGKDVFRRSAPPHPCCPAPRAAPLRTHATPLHPCYPRHAPSITSECCTEVGCTWEEYAEYCPSSSRLRPGVKLI
;
A
#
# COMPACT_ATOMS: atom_id res chain seq x y z
N MET A 1 9.20 16.77 -11.14
CA MET A 1 8.61 16.30 -9.86
C MET A 1 7.08 16.15 -9.93
N ALA A 2 6.40 16.31 -11.08
CA ALA A 2 4.94 16.20 -11.20
C ALA A 2 4.39 14.76 -11.33
N GLY A 3 5.22 13.76 -11.65
CA GLY A 3 4.77 12.38 -11.91
C GLY A 3 4.36 11.54 -10.70
N LEU A 4 4.75 11.91 -9.48
CA LEU A 4 4.46 11.13 -8.26
C LEU A 4 3.12 11.50 -7.61
N GLY A 5 2.59 12.71 -7.87
CA GLY A 5 1.34 13.18 -7.24
C GLY A 5 0.09 12.50 -7.76
N GLY A 6 0.04 12.18 -9.06
CA GLY A 6 -1.11 11.53 -9.68
C GLY A 6 -1.26 10.04 -9.34
N VAL A 7 -0.15 9.33 -9.11
CA VAL A 7 -0.18 7.91 -8.69
C VAL A 7 -0.76 7.77 -7.29
N GLN A 8 -0.53 8.76 -6.41
CA GLN A 8 -1.08 8.77 -5.05
C GLN A 8 -2.59 9.03 -5.03
N GLN A 9 -3.14 9.86 -5.93
CA GLN A 9 -4.57 10.16 -5.97
C GLN A 9 -5.42 8.96 -6.43
N GLY A 10 -5.04 8.26 -7.49
CA GLY A 10 -5.72 7.04 -7.93
C GLY A 10 -5.63 5.90 -6.90
N ALA A 11 -4.48 5.77 -6.23
CA ALA A 11 -4.27 4.81 -5.15
C ALA A 11 -5.17 5.10 -3.93
N GLU A 12 -5.32 6.36 -3.54
CA GLU A 12 -6.24 6.78 -2.48
C GLU A 12 -7.71 6.58 -2.86
N GLY A 13 -8.08 6.89 -4.10
CA GLY A 13 -9.45 6.67 -4.62
C GLY A 13 -9.84 5.19 -4.65
N CYS A 14 -8.89 4.29 -4.91
CA CYS A 14 -9.08 2.85 -4.81
C CYS A 14 -9.18 2.36 -3.37
N ARG A 15 -8.29 2.83 -2.48
CA ARG A 15 -8.38 2.51 -1.05
C ARG A 15 -9.71 2.97 -0.45
N GLN A 16 -10.20 4.15 -0.84
CA GLN A 16 -11.50 4.68 -0.42
C GLN A 16 -12.68 3.82 -0.91
N GLN A 17 -12.59 3.26 -2.13
CA GLN A 17 -13.62 2.37 -2.67
C GLN A 17 -13.80 1.13 -1.78
N TYR A 18 -12.71 0.52 -1.31
CA TYR A 18 -12.75 -0.63 -0.40
C TYR A 18 -13.21 -0.24 1.01
N THR A 19 -12.89 0.96 1.51
CA THR A 19 -13.49 1.46 2.76
C THR A 19 -14.99 1.73 2.65
N SER A 20 -15.50 2.07 1.46
CA SER A 20 -16.94 2.25 1.23
C SER A 20 -17.69 0.91 1.17
N LEU A 21 -17.05 -0.14 0.62
CA LEU A 21 -17.54 -1.51 0.63
C LEU A 21 -17.62 -2.07 2.05
N HIS A 22 -16.69 -1.69 2.93
CA HIS A 22 -16.74 -2.00 4.37
C HIS A 22 -18.03 -1.48 5.03
N HIS A 23 -18.45 -0.25 4.73
CA HIS A 23 -19.71 0.30 5.27
C HIS A 23 -20.95 -0.45 4.76
N ARG A 24 -20.99 -0.81 3.47
CA ARG A 24 -22.12 -1.57 2.89
C ARG A 24 -22.16 -3.04 3.33
N GLY A 25 -21.00 -3.67 3.53
CA GLY A 25 -20.89 -5.02 4.09
C GLY A 25 -21.36 -5.08 5.54
N ALA A 26 -21.02 -4.05 6.34
CA ALA A 26 -21.49 -3.91 7.71
C ALA A 26 -23.03 -3.74 7.80
N GLU A 27 -23.64 -3.00 6.85
CA GLU A 27 -25.10 -2.87 6.75
C GLU A 27 -25.79 -4.20 6.37
N ALA A 28 -25.19 -5.01 5.49
CA ALA A 28 -25.73 -6.33 5.12
C ALA A 28 -25.71 -7.34 6.30
N THR A 29 -24.68 -7.30 7.14
CA THR A 29 -24.62 -8.10 8.38
C THR A 29 -25.65 -7.66 9.44
N TRP A 30 -26.16 -6.42 9.37
CA TRP A 30 -27.22 -5.93 10.26
C TRP A 30 -28.62 -6.43 9.89
N ILE A 31 -28.83 -6.94 8.67
CA ILE A 31 -30.15 -7.43 8.21
C ILE A 31 -30.48 -8.83 8.76
N PHE A 32 -29.51 -9.55 9.33
CA PHE A 32 -29.73 -10.88 9.92
C PHE A 32 -30.51 -10.90 11.24
N GLY A 33 -30.81 -9.72 11.81
CA GLY A 33 -31.69 -9.58 12.98
C GLY A 33 -33.16 -9.97 12.75
N ARG A 34 -33.57 -10.37 11.53
CA ARG A 34 -34.95 -10.78 11.21
C ARG A 34 -35.18 -12.27 10.94
N VAL A 35 -34.15 -13.13 11.02
CA VAL A 35 -34.32 -14.57 10.73
C VAL A 35 -33.86 -15.46 11.90
N VAL A 36 -34.38 -15.18 13.10
CA VAL A 36 -34.25 -16.06 14.29
C VAL A 36 -35.51 -16.93 14.47
N GLN A 37 -36.32 -17.12 13.41
CA GLN A 37 -37.44 -18.05 13.39
C GLN A 37 -37.20 -19.13 12.34
N GLY A 38 -36.65 -20.26 12.78
CA GLY A 38 -36.52 -21.46 11.94
C GLY A 38 -35.28 -22.28 12.24
N TRP A 39 -35.13 -22.75 13.49
CA TRP A 39 -34.03 -23.64 13.87
C TRP A 39 -34.60 -24.93 14.46
N PHE A 40 -34.67 -25.98 13.65
CA PHE A 40 -34.34 -27.34 14.08
C PHE A 40 -33.93 -28.18 12.86
N THR A 41 -32.85 -28.93 13.04
CA THR A 41 -32.20 -29.89 12.13
C THR A 41 -31.29 -29.30 11.04
N ALA A 42 -29.99 -29.19 11.36
CA ALA A 42 -28.93 -29.15 10.37
C ALA A 42 -27.92 -30.27 10.69
N ASN A 43 -27.81 -31.20 9.75
CA ASN A 43 -26.71 -32.15 9.67
C ASN A 43 -25.38 -31.39 9.63
N LEU A 44 -24.56 -31.56 10.67
CA LEU A 44 -23.16 -31.16 10.67
C LEU A 44 -22.37 -32.19 9.85
N SER A 45 -22.44 -32.09 8.53
CA SER A 45 -21.43 -32.72 7.66
C SER A 45 -20.29 -31.71 7.45
N PRO A 46 -19.02 -32.07 7.70
CA PRO A 46 -17.91 -31.20 7.35
C PRO A 46 -17.74 -31.21 5.82
N PRO A 47 -17.70 -30.06 5.12
CA PRO A 47 -17.26 -30.08 3.74
C PRO A 47 -15.74 -30.28 3.71
N HIS A 48 -15.33 -31.33 2.99
CA HIS A 48 -13.98 -31.45 2.44
C HIS A 48 -13.76 -30.35 1.41
N SER A 49 -13.08 -29.26 1.79
CA SER A 49 -12.19 -28.49 0.92
C SER A 49 -11.86 -27.14 1.57
N GLN A 50 -10.57 -26.84 1.62
CA GLN A 50 -9.92 -25.59 2.03
C GLN A 50 -9.81 -25.33 3.56
N PRO A 51 -8.57 -25.21 4.09
CA PRO A 51 -8.40 -24.56 5.38
C PRO A 51 -8.88 -23.11 5.28
N PRO A 52 -9.50 -22.56 6.33
CA PRO A 52 -9.93 -21.16 6.35
C PRO A 52 -8.74 -20.27 5.95
N SER A 53 -8.97 -19.42 4.94
CA SER A 53 -7.96 -18.62 4.22
C SER A 53 -7.20 -17.58 5.07
N THR A 54 -7.46 -17.51 6.37
CA THR A 54 -6.87 -16.51 7.26
C THR A 54 -6.94 -17.00 8.70
N GLN A 55 -5.98 -17.81 9.12
CA GLN A 55 -5.74 -18.09 10.54
C GLN A 55 -4.32 -17.70 10.89
N CYS A 56 -4.17 -16.58 11.59
CA CYS A 56 -2.87 -16.02 11.93
C CYS A 56 -2.32 -16.72 13.19
N PHE A 57 -1.79 -17.92 13.01
CA PHE A 57 -1.00 -18.58 14.04
C PHE A 57 0.40 -17.96 14.08
N THR A 58 0.72 -17.24 15.15
CA THR A 58 2.09 -16.80 15.43
C THR A 58 2.87 -17.84 16.22
N VAL A 59 2.19 -18.74 16.93
CA VAL A 59 2.80 -19.82 17.73
C VAL A 59 2.66 -21.14 16.98
N LEU A 60 3.72 -21.97 16.97
CA LEU A 60 3.80 -23.24 16.24
C LEU A 60 3.61 -23.11 14.71
N ILE A 61 4.14 -22.03 14.15
CA ILE A 61 4.00 -21.71 12.72
C ILE A 61 4.56 -22.83 11.81
N ASP A 62 5.63 -23.51 12.24
CA ASP A 62 6.20 -24.64 11.50
C ASP A 62 5.25 -25.83 11.39
N ASN A 63 4.42 -26.09 12.39
CA ASN A 63 3.40 -27.15 12.33
C ASN A 63 2.30 -26.78 11.33
N VAL A 64 1.92 -25.50 11.28
CA VAL A 64 0.97 -25.01 10.27
C VAL A 64 1.53 -25.23 8.89
N ARG A 65 2.81 -24.88 8.67
CA ARG A 65 3.51 -25.14 7.40
C ARG A 65 3.48 -26.62 7.02
N GLN A 66 3.75 -27.54 7.95
CA GLN A 66 3.74 -28.98 7.65
C GLN A 66 2.37 -29.47 7.17
N VAL A 67 1.28 -28.88 7.66
CA VAL A 67 -0.09 -29.28 7.27
C VAL A 67 -0.51 -28.63 5.94
N THR A 68 -0.06 -27.41 5.67
CA THR A 68 -0.46 -26.65 4.47
C THR A 68 0.49 -26.83 3.29
N GLN A 69 1.69 -27.35 3.51
CA GLN A 69 2.69 -27.52 2.45
C GLN A 69 2.27 -28.61 1.45
N ALA A 70 2.57 -28.39 0.18
CA ALA A 70 2.40 -29.40 -0.86
C ALA A 70 3.55 -30.41 -0.83
N TYR A 71 3.19 -31.69 -0.90
CA TYR A 71 4.13 -32.81 -0.93
C TYR A 71 3.98 -33.62 -2.22
N ARG A 72 5.09 -34.09 -2.77
CA ARG A 72 5.14 -35.03 -3.89
C ARG A 72 6.04 -36.20 -3.48
N LYS A 73 5.48 -37.42 -3.46
CA LYS A 73 6.19 -38.64 -3.01
C LYS A 73 6.81 -38.50 -1.61
N GLY A 74 6.09 -37.86 -0.69
CA GLY A 74 6.54 -37.65 0.70
C GLY A 74 7.58 -36.54 0.88
N GLN A 75 8.02 -35.87 -0.19
CA GLN A 75 8.95 -34.75 -0.12
C GLN A 75 8.26 -33.41 -0.38
N PRO A 76 8.65 -32.34 0.32
CA PRO A 76 8.09 -31.01 0.10
C PRO A 76 8.43 -30.53 -1.31
N ILE A 77 7.46 -29.93 -2.00
CA ILE A 77 7.69 -29.30 -3.30
C ILE A 77 8.47 -28.01 -3.08
N ALA A 78 9.61 -27.89 -3.77
CA ALA A 78 10.45 -26.70 -3.73
C ALA A 78 9.82 -25.55 -4.53
N VAL A 79 9.95 -24.32 -4.01
CA VAL A 79 9.51 -23.11 -4.69
C VAL A 79 10.47 -22.83 -5.85
N PRO A 80 9.97 -22.62 -7.09
CA PRO A 80 10.83 -22.25 -8.21
C PRO A 80 11.52 -20.90 -7.96
N ALA A 81 12.80 -20.78 -8.35
CA ALA A 81 13.58 -19.56 -8.15
C ALA A 81 12.92 -18.31 -8.75
N LYS A 82 12.25 -18.46 -9.90
CA LYS A 82 11.48 -17.40 -10.57
C LYS A 82 10.35 -16.84 -9.70
N VAL A 83 9.66 -17.71 -8.95
CA VAL A 83 8.59 -17.30 -8.05
C VAL A 83 9.17 -16.60 -6.83
N THR A 84 10.28 -17.11 -6.28
CA THR A 84 10.98 -16.47 -5.16
C THR A 84 11.48 -15.07 -5.53
N SER A 85 12.04 -14.88 -6.72
CA SER A 85 12.47 -13.56 -7.19
C SER A 85 11.29 -12.60 -7.37
N LEU A 86 10.14 -13.09 -7.83
CA LEU A 86 8.93 -12.27 -7.95
C LEU A 86 8.41 -11.82 -6.58
N VAL A 87 8.43 -12.69 -5.57
CA VAL A 87 8.05 -12.30 -4.20
C VAL A 87 9.01 -11.23 -3.66
N GLN A 88 10.30 -11.37 -3.91
CA GLN A 88 11.29 -10.38 -3.51
C GLN A 88 11.07 -9.03 -4.21
N GLU A 89 10.78 -9.03 -5.52
CA GLU A 89 10.41 -7.85 -6.31
C GLU A 89 9.19 -7.14 -5.68
N VAL A 90 8.13 -7.89 -5.34
CA VAL A 90 6.93 -7.31 -4.69
C VAL A 90 7.23 -6.77 -3.29
N MET A 91 8.02 -7.47 -2.48
CA MET A 91 8.44 -6.97 -1.15
C MET A 91 9.26 -5.67 -1.24
N GLU A 92 10.03 -5.51 -2.32
CA GLU A 92 10.78 -4.29 -2.64
C GLU A 92 9.86 -3.15 -3.02
N GLU A 93 8.92 -3.39 -3.94
CA GLU A 93 7.93 -2.40 -4.36
C GLU A 93 7.07 -1.94 -3.18
N MET A 94 6.66 -2.86 -2.29
CA MET A 94 5.92 -2.56 -1.06
C MET A 94 6.74 -1.84 0.03
N ASN A 95 8.03 -1.54 -0.22
CA ASN A 95 8.93 -0.90 0.74
C ASN A 95 9.03 -1.63 2.09
N ILE A 96 8.99 -2.97 2.08
CA ILE A 96 9.21 -3.75 3.31
C ILE A 96 10.70 -3.68 3.68
N GLU A 97 11.02 -3.39 4.94
CA GLU A 97 12.41 -3.32 5.43
C GLU A 97 13.14 -4.65 5.23
N LYS A 98 14.43 -4.60 4.86
CA LYS A 98 15.23 -5.79 4.49
C LYS A 98 15.32 -6.80 5.63
N GLU A 99 15.41 -6.32 6.86
CA GLU A 99 15.46 -7.10 8.08
C GLU A 99 14.15 -7.89 8.27
N VAL A 100 13.02 -7.24 7.99
CA VAL A 100 11.68 -7.83 8.12
C VAL A 100 11.42 -8.88 7.02
N ARG A 101 11.98 -8.68 5.82
CA ARG A 101 11.87 -9.66 4.70
C ARG A 101 12.43 -11.03 5.06
N GLN A 102 13.48 -11.08 5.90
CA GLN A 102 14.07 -12.36 6.34
C GLN A 102 13.11 -13.19 7.21
N GLY A 103 12.12 -12.55 7.82
CA GLY A 103 11.07 -13.21 8.58
C GLY A 103 9.99 -13.87 7.71
N VAL A 104 10.04 -13.76 6.38
CA VAL A 104 9.06 -14.37 5.46
C VAL A 104 9.59 -15.70 4.94
N THR A 105 8.96 -16.78 5.39
CA THR A 105 9.23 -18.12 4.86
C THR A 105 8.28 -18.42 3.71
N ILE A 106 8.84 -18.53 2.51
CA ILE A 106 8.10 -18.84 1.28
C ILE A 106 8.09 -20.36 1.06
N TYR A 107 6.93 -20.93 0.76
CA TYR A 107 6.79 -22.36 0.46
C TYR A 107 5.65 -22.63 -0.53
N THR A 108 5.65 -23.82 -1.13
CA THR A 108 4.55 -24.24 -2.00
C THR A 108 3.40 -24.80 -1.16
N THR A 109 2.22 -24.19 -1.24
CA THR A 109 1.02 -24.63 -0.51
C THR A 109 0.23 -25.68 -1.29
N TYR A 110 -0.49 -26.52 -0.56
CA TYR A 110 -1.45 -27.46 -1.13
C TYR A 110 -2.72 -26.74 -1.61
N GLY A 111 -3.21 -27.11 -2.79
CA GLY A 111 -4.38 -26.51 -3.42
C GLY A 111 -4.05 -25.39 -4.41
N PHE A 112 -5.08 -24.63 -4.79
CA PHE A 112 -4.99 -23.58 -5.82
C PHE A 112 -4.93 -22.17 -5.25
N ASP A 113 -5.20 -22.00 -3.96
CA ASP A 113 -5.28 -20.70 -3.31
C ASP A 113 -3.96 -20.33 -2.64
N LEU A 114 -3.71 -19.03 -2.54
CA LEU A 114 -2.61 -18.53 -1.74
C LEU A 114 -2.96 -18.66 -0.25
N PHE A 115 -1.92 -18.73 0.57
CA PHE A 115 -2.07 -18.84 2.01
C PHE A 115 -1.04 -17.97 2.71
N HIS A 116 -1.45 -17.32 3.80
CA HIS A 116 -0.51 -16.65 4.69
C HIS A 116 -0.82 -16.98 6.15
N ALA A 117 0.22 -17.01 6.98
CA ALA A 117 0.08 -17.15 8.43
C ALA A 117 1.22 -16.44 9.16
N GLY A 118 1.00 -16.14 10.44
CA GLY A 118 1.94 -15.37 11.25
C GLY A 118 1.83 -13.87 11.02
N SER A 119 2.89 -13.13 11.37
CA SER A 119 2.93 -11.68 11.20
C SER A 119 4.37 -11.21 11.07
N LEU A 120 4.60 -10.21 10.21
CA LEU A 120 5.90 -9.55 10.05
C LEU A 120 6.37 -8.82 11.30
N ARG A 121 5.44 -8.50 12.23
CA ARG A 121 5.75 -7.85 13.51
C ARG A 121 6.11 -8.84 14.61
N SER A 122 5.95 -10.14 14.38
CA SER A 122 6.23 -11.18 15.38
C SER A 122 7.63 -11.73 15.22
N THR A 123 8.29 -12.03 16.34
CA THR A 123 9.60 -12.71 16.37
C THR A 123 9.55 -14.15 15.84
N ASN A 124 8.36 -14.74 15.79
CA ASN A 124 8.17 -16.13 15.36
C ASN A 124 8.12 -16.27 13.83
N GLY A 125 8.26 -15.16 13.09
CA GLY A 125 8.25 -15.14 11.64
C GLY A 125 6.86 -15.22 11.03
N SER A 126 6.84 -15.42 9.72
CA SER A 126 5.65 -15.46 8.90
C SER A 126 5.80 -16.48 7.76
N LEU A 127 4.66 -16.96 7.28
CA LEU A 127 4.55 -17.93 6.21
C LEU A 127 3.83 -17.30 5.02
N LEU A 128 4.40 -17.48 3.84
CA LEU A 128 3.74 -17.20 2.57
C LEU A 128 3.70 -18.49 1.73
N GLY A 129 2.51 -19.08 1.67
CA GLY A 129 2.19 -20.26 0.88
C GLY A 129 1.70 -19.87 -0.52
N LEU A 130 2.42 -20.33 -1.55
CA LEU A 130 2.10 -20.06 -2.94
C LEU A 130 1.68 -21.36 -3.64
N PRO A 131 0.58 -21.36 -4.42
CA PRO A 131 0.15 -22.56 -5.10
C PRO A 131 1.17 -22.97 -6.16
N ALA A 132 1.26 -24.28 -6.43
CA ALA A 132 2.20 -24.82 -7.42
C ALA A 132 1.95 -24.25 -8.83
N SER A 133 0.76 -23.72 -9.10
CA SER A 133 0.39 -23.08 -10.37
C SER A 133 1.15 -21.80 -10.68
N MET A 134 1.69 -21.11 -9.67
CA MET A 134 2.46 -19.87 -9.85
C MET A 134 3.70 -20.04 -10.74
N LYS A 135 4.16 -21.29 -10.94
CA LYS A 135 5.31 -21.61 -11.79
C LYS A 135 5.03 -21.48 -13.29
N TRP A 136 3.77 -21.53 -13.73
CA TRP A 136 3.40 -21.52 -15.15
C TRP A 136 3.16 -20.09 -15.65
N ASP A 137 3.79 -19.71 -16.76
CA ASP A 137 3.54 -18.42 -17.42
C ASP A 137 2.85 -18.55 -18.78
N SER A 138 2.88 -19.75 -19.38
CA SER A 138 2.28 -20.00 -20.69
C SER A 138 1.70 -21.41 -20.78
N ASP A 139 0.87 -21.62 -21.80
CA ASP A 139 0.26 -22.91 -22.09
C ASP A 139 1.26 -24.03 -22.40
N LEU A 140 2.46 -23.68 -22.86
CA LEU A 140 3.53 -24.62 -23.22
C LEU A 140 4.26 -25.17 -21.99
N GLU A 141 4.32 -24.40 -20.91
CA GLU A 141 4.95 -24.80 -19.65
C GLU A 141 4.00 -25.61 -18.74
N PHE A 142 2.73 -25.69 -19.12
CA PHE A 142 1.71 -26.40 -18.36
C PHE A 142 1.94 -27.92 -18.42
N ASP A 143 2.39 -28.49 -17.31
CA ASP A 143 2.64 -29.92 -17.19
C ASP A 143 1.41 -30.70 -16.70
N GLY A 144 0.43 -30.05 -16.07
CA GLY A 144 -0.81 -30.66 -15.55
C GLY A 144 -0.62 -31.80 -14.53
N THR A 145 0.62 -32.20 -14.26
CA THR A 145 0.96 -33.42 -13.53
C THR A 145 0.69 -33.24 -12.04
N GLY A 146 -0.12 -34.14 -11.49
CA GLY A 146 -0.45 -34.15 -10.07
C GLY A 146 -1.54 -33.15 -9.66
N VAL A 147 -2.19 -32.47 -10.61
CA VAL A 147 -3.43 -31.75 -10.33
C VAL A 147 -4.57 -32.77 -10.28
N VAL A 148 -5.21 -32.87 -9.12
CA VAL A 148 -6.34 -33.76 -8.87
C VAL A 148 -7.49 -32.96 -8.30
N VAL A 149 -8.70 -33.32 -8.71
CA VAL A 149 -9.97 -32.77 -8.22
C VAL A 149 -10.77 -33.95 -7.68
N ASN A 150 -11.24 -33.92 -6.43
CA ASN A 150 -11.91 -35.07 -5.79
C ASN A 150 -11.14 -36.41 -5.90
N ASN A 151 -9.81 -36.37 -5.73
CA ASN A 151 -8.91 -37.52 -5.88
C ASN A 151 -8.89 -38.15 -7.29
N THR A 152 -9.50 -37.51 -8.29
CA THR A 152 -9.44 -37.94 -9.68
C THR A 152 -8.56 -36.99 -10.50
N PRO A 153 -7.78 -37.51 -11.46
CA PRO A 153 -7.01 -36.66 -12.37
C PRO A 153 -7.98 -35.90 -13.27
N VAL A 154 -7.66 -34.63 -13.51
CA VAL A 154 -8.50 -33.75 -14.34
C VAL A 154 -8.49 -34.22 -15.80
N PRO A 155 -9.65 -34.39 -16.45
CA PRO A 155 -9.73 -34.67 -17.88
C PRO A 155 -9.41 -33.40 -18.68
N TRP A 156 -8.13 -33.14 -18.97
CA TRP A 156 -7.70 -31.93 -19.69
C TRP A 156 -8.32 -31.78 -21.10
N GLY A 157 -8.83 -32.85 -21.70
CA GLY A 157 -9.53 -32.80 -22.99
C GLY A 157 -10.97 -32.26 -22.92
N SER A 158 -11.57 -32.12 -21.73
CA SER A 158 -12.92 -31.57 -21.59
C SER A 158 -12.91 -30.05 -21.59
N GLU A 159 -14.07 -29.45 -21.92
CA GLU A 159 -14.25 -27.99 -21.85
C GLU A 159 -13.94 -27.44 -20.45
N ALA A 160 -14.48 -28.09 -19.41
CA ALA A 160 -14.18 -27.75 -18.02
C ALA A 160 -12.70 -27.91 -17.65
N GLY A 161 -12.02 -28.93 -18.17
CA GLY A 161 -10.58 -29.12 -17.98
C GLY A 161 -9.74 -28.02 -18.63
N GLN A 162 -10.13 -27.58 -19.82
CA GLN A 162 -9.49 -26.44 -20.50
C GLN A 162 -9.78 -25.12 -19.81
N ALA A 163 -11.01 -24.90 -19.36
CA ALA A 163 -11.38 -23.72 -18.56
C ALA A 163 -10.57 -23.67 -17.26
N LEU A 164 -10.39 -24.81 -16.57
CA LEU A 164 -9.53 -24.90 -15.40
C LEU A 164 -8.07 -24.61 -15.75
N LYS A 165 -7.52 -25.20 -16.81
CA LYS A 165 -6.15 -24.92 -17.27
C LYS A 165 -5.94 -23.41 -17.49
N ASN A 166 -6.81 -22.78 -18.25
CA ASN A 166 -6.75 -21.36 -18.59
C ASN A 166 -6.83 -20.47 -17.34
N SER A 167 -7.56 -20.91 -16.31
CA SER A 167 -7.69 -20.18 -15.04
C SER A 167 -6.45 -20.25 -14.15
N LEU A 168 -5.60 -21.28 -14.31
CA LEU A 168 -4.42 -21.49 -13.47
C LEU A 168 -3.19 -20.73 -13.98
N ILE A 169 -3.20 -20.31 -15.25
CA ILE A 169 -2.14 -19.51 -15.86
C ILE A 169 -2.49 -18.04 -15.62
N LEU A 170 -1.61 -17.35 -14.89
CA LEU A 170 -1.75 -15.95 -14.50
C LEU A 170 -0.64 -15.12 -15.15
N SER A 171 -0.95 -13.89 -15.56
CA SER A 171 0.05 -12.92 -15.98
C SER A 171 0.98 -12.51 -14.84
N LYS A 172 2.11 -11.88 -15.18
CA LYS A 172 3.04 -11.33 -14.18
C LYS A 172 2.33 -10.34 -13.23
N ASN A 173 1.46 -9.48 -13.76
CA ASN A 173 0.73 -8.48 -12.99
C ASN A 173 -0.28 -9.12 -12.02
N ALA A 174 -1.00 -10.14 -12.48
CA ALA A 174 -1.91 -10.91 -11.63
C ALA A 174 -1.18 -11.63 -10.48
N LYS A 175 0.00 -12.20 -10.76
CA LYS A 175 0.86 -12.80 -9.73
C LYS A 175 1.36 -11.76 -8.72
N LYS A 176 1.82 -10.60 -9.18
CA LYS A 176 2.23 -9.48 -8.31
C LYS A 176 1.09 -9.05 -7.38
N PHE A 177 -0.11 -8.85 -7.94
CA PHE A 177 -1.31 -8.51 -7.17
C PHE A 177 -1.61 -9.55 -6.08
N ALA A 178 -1.66 -10.82 -6.47
CA ALA A 178 -1.94 -11.91 -5.53
C ALA A 178 -0.93 -11.93 -4.37
N ILE A 179 0.37 -11.81 -4.67
CA ILE A 179 1.44 -11.79 -3.66
C ILE A 179 1.32 -10.56 -2.76
N ALA A 180 1.13 -9.36 -3.31
CA ALA A 180 1.02 -8.12 -2.54
C ALA A 180 -0.18 -8.13 -1.58
N ARG A 181 -1.30 -8.73 -2.00
CA ARG A 181 -2.48 -8.90 -1.16
C ARG A 181 -2.17 -9.74 0.09
N GLU A 182 -1.51 -10.88 -0.09
CA GLU A 182 -1.15 -11.77 1.02
C GLU A 182 -0.07 -11.16 1.93
N LEU A 183 0.93 -10.49 1.35
CA LEU A 183 1.95 -9.77 2.12
C LEU A 183 1.34 -8.64 2.96
N SER A 184 0.33 -7.95 2.43
CA SER A 184 -0.44 -6.94 3.18
C SER A 184 -1.19 -7.56 4.36
N GLY A 185 -1.65 -8.82 4.23
CA GLY A 185 -2.20 -9.60 5.34
C GLY A 185 -1.17 -9.84 6.45
N LEU A 186 0.06 -10.22 6.09
CA LEU A 186 1.15 -10.47 7.05
C LEU A 186 1.62 -9.21 7.80
N GLN A 187 1.50 -8.02 7.19
CA GLN A 187 1.78 -6.75 7.85
C GLN A 187 0.74 -6.40 8.93
N ARG A 188 -0.48 -6.93 8.80
CA ARG A 188 -1.59 -6.61 9.70
C ARG A 188 -1.48 -7.44 10.99
N THR A 189 -1.94 -6.86 12.10
CA THR A 189 -2.05 -7.56 13.39
C THR A 189 -3.36 -8.35 13.49
N GLN A 190 -3.73 -9.09 12.44
CA GLN A 190 -4.98 -9.88 12.43
C GLN A 190 -4.94 -11.01 13.48
N ALA A 191 -3.76 -11.52 13.82
CA ALA A 191 -3.60 -12.45 14.96
C ALA A 191 -4.15 -11.88 16.28
N VAL A 192 -4.01 -10.56 16.49
CA VAL A 192 -4.50 -9.90 17.70
C VAL A 192 -6.02 -9.81 17.69
N THR A 193 -6.64 -9.42 16.56
CA THR A 193 -8.10 -9.37 16.46
C THR A 193 -8.70 -10.77 16.60
N GLN A 194 -8.10 -11.78 15.97
CA GLN A 194 -8.52 -13.17 16.08
C GLN A 194 -8.42 -13.75 17.51
N ALA A 195 -7.49 -13.26 18.35
CA ALA A 195 -7.40 -13.64 19.76
C ALA A 195 -8.38 -12.87 20.66
N LEU A 196 -8.61 -11.59 20.36
CA LEU A 196 -9.46 -10.72 21.18
C LEU A 196 -10.95 -11.01 20.99
N ILE A 197 -11.43 -11.22 19.77
CA ILE A 197 -12.85 -11.47 19.47
C ILE A 197 -13.44 -12.64 20.28
N PRO A 198 -12.86 -13.86 20.32
CA PRO A 198 -13.42 -14.96 21.11
C PRO A 198 -13.34 -14.69 22.61
N SER A 199 -12.27 -14.05 23.07
CA SER A 199 -12.10 -13.67 24.47
C SER A 199 -13.20 -12.71 24.93
N MET A 200 -13.50 -11.69 24.12
CA MET A 200 -14.57 -10.74 24.37
C MET A 200 -15.95 -11.41 24.32
N ALA A 201 -16.19 -12.30 23.37
CA ALA A 201 -17.45 -13.05 23.29
C ALA A 201 -17.69 -13.89 24.56
N LEU A 202 -16.66 -14.57 25.07
CA LEU A 202 -16.74 -15.32 26.33
C LEU A 202 -17.04 -14.42 27.53
N ILE A 203 -16.36 -13.27 27.64
CA ILE A 203 -16.61 -12.29 28.72
C ILE A 203 -18.05 -11.78 28.68
N VAL A 204 -18.57 -11.48 27.49
CA VAL A 204 -19.95 -11.04 27.30
C VAL A 204 -20.94 -12.14 27.69
N SER A 205 -20.74 -13.38 27.21
CA SER A 205 -21.58 -14.53 27.59
C SER A 205 -21.59 -14.78 29.09
N TYR A 206 -20.41 -14.72 29.73
CA TYR A 206 -20.28 -14.88 31.17
C TYR A 206 -21.01 -13.76 31.92
N SER A 207 -20.85 -12.51 31.49
CA SER A 207 -21.50 -11.35 32.12
C SER A 207 -23.02 -11.43 32.02
N ILE A 208 -23.54 -11.84 30.86
CA ILE A 208 -24.98 -12.09 30.64
C ILE A 208 -25.47 -13.19 31.57
N SER A 209 -24.75 -14.32 31.62
CA SER A 209 -25.09 -15.46 32.46
C SER A 209 -25.10 -15.09 33.96
N LEU A 210 -24.12 -14.29 34.40
CA LEU A 210 -24.05 -13.77 35.77
C LEU A 210 -25.22 -12.83 36.08
N GLY A 211 -25.57 -11.94 35.14
CA GLY A 211 -26.71 -11.04 35.28
C GLY A 211 -28.03 -11.80 35.40
N ILE A 212 -28.25 -12.79 34.54
CA ILE A 212 -29.42 -13.69 34.58
C ILE A 212 -29.48 -14.44 35.91
N ASN A 213 -28.35 -14.96 36.39
CA ASN A 213 -28.27 -15.64 37.69
C ASN A 213 -28.70 -14.75 38.86
N LYS A 214 -28.22 -13.49 38.90
CA LYS A 214 -28.56 -12.53 39.96
C LYS A 214 -30.01 -12.09 39.89
N ARG A 215 -30.55 -11.82 38.69
CA ARG A 215 -31.92 -11.31 38.51
C ARG A 215 -32.99 -12.37 38.76
N LEU A 216 -32.75 -13.62 38.38
CA LEU A 216 -33.74 -14.70 38.46
C LEU A 216 -33.51 -15.67 39.64
N ASN A 217 -32.49 -15.41 40.48
CA ASN A 217 -32.05 -16.29 41.57
C ASN A 217 -31.96 -17.76 41.15
N LEU A 218 -31.27 -18.00 40.02
CA LEU A 218 -31.25 -19.30 39.34
C LEU A 218 -30.60 -20.42 40.15
N TYR A 219 -29.77 -20.08 41.14
CA TYR A 219 -29.14 -21.07 42.02
C TYR A 219 -30.18 -21.86 42.85
N GLY A 220 -31.31 -21.25 43.19
CA GLY A 220 -32.44 -21.92 43.86
C GLY A 220 -33.40 -22.65 42.91
N LYS A 221 -33.15 -22.65 41.59
CA LYS A 221 -34.05 -23.20 40.58
C LYS A 221 -33.60 -24.60 40.09
N PRO A 222 -34.52 -25.41 39.53
CA PRO A 222 -34.18 -26.74 39.01
C PRO A 222 -33.05 -26.68 37.97
N ARG A 223 -32.23 -27.73 37.93
CA ARG A 223 -31.04 -27.80 37.06
C ARG A 223 -31.36 -27.65 35.58
N PHE A 224 -32.50 -28.17 35.13
CA PHE A 224 -32.93 -28.07 33.72
C PHE A 224 -33.12 -26.62 33.27
N LEU A 225 -33.77 -25.77 34.09
CA LEU A 225 -33.97 -24.36 33.76
C LEU A 225 -32.63 -23.62 33.64
N ARG A 226 -31.67 -23.93 34.51
CA ARG A 226 -30.30 -23.37 34.44
C ARG A 226 -29.61 -23.78 33.15
N LEU A 227 -29.62 -25.07 32.82
CA LEU A 227 -29.01 -25.58 31.60
C LEU A 227 -29.61 -24.90 30.37
N PHE A 228 -30.93 -24.80 30.30
CA PHE A 228 -31.62 -24.14 29.20
C PHE A 228 -31.21 -22.67 29.03
N LEU A 229 -31.19 -21.89 30.11
CA LEU A 229 -30.84 -20.47 30.04
C LEU A 229 -29.35 -20.24 29.76
N TYR A 230 -28.45 -21.09 30.28
CA TYR A 230 -27.03 -21.02 29.95
C TYR A 230 -26.76 -21.42 28.51
N SER A 231 -27.47 -22.42 27.98
CA SER A 231 -27.41 -22.77 26.56
C SER A 231 -27.86 -21.61 25.68
N LEU A 232 -28.91 -20.89 26.06
CA LEU A 232 -29.37 -19.72 25.30
C LEU A 232 -28.35 -18.57 25.35
N ALA A 233 -27.77 -18.29 26.52
CA ALA A 233 -26.73 -17.27 26.68
C ALA A 233 -25.42 -17.63 25.94
N GLY A 234 -25.07 -18.92 25.93
CA GLY A 234 -23.94 -19.46 25.17
C GLY A 234 -24.17 -19.37 23.66
N LEU A 235 -25.37 -19.75 23.18
CA LEU A 235 -25.75 -19.62 21.77
C LEU A 235 -25.70 -18.15 21.31
N PHE A 236 -26.22 -17.23 22.12
CA PHE A 236 -26.15 -15.80 21.83
C PHE A 236 -24.70 -15.31 21.70
N GLY A 237 -23.83 -15.68 22.64
CA GLY A 237 -22.41 -15.35 22.56
C GLY A 237 -21.71 -15.94 21.35
N TYR A 238 -22.03 -17.18 21.00
CA TYR A 238 -21.51 -17.83 19.81
C TYR A 238 -21.95 -17.12 18.52
N CYS A 239 -23.20 -16.66 18.44
CA CYS A 239 -23.69 -15.85 17.34
C CYS A 239 -22.92 -14.53 17.23
N VAL A 240 -22.72 -13.82 18.35
CA VAL A 240 -21.92 -12.57 18.38
C VAL A 240 -20.48 -12.82 17.92
N TYR A 241 -19.88 -13.92 18.38
CA TYR A 241 -18.54 -14.34 17.95
C TYR A 241 -18.46 -14.57 16.44
N ILE A 242 -19.38 -15.35 15.87
CA ILE A 242 -19.40 -15.62 14.43
C ILE A 242 -19.54 -14.31 13.64
N LEU A 243 -20.51 -13.46 14.01
CA LEU A 243 -20.76 -12.20 13.31
C LEU A 243 -19.55 -11.26 13.38
N ALA A 244 -18.90 -11.16 14.55
CA ALA A 244 -17.70 -10.35 14.71
C ALA A 244 -16.54 -10.87 13.85
N MET A 245 -16.35 -12.19 13.78
CA MET A 245 -15.34 -12.81 12.94
C MET A 245 -15.61 -12.60 11.44
N ASP A 246 -16.86 -12.65 11.01
CA ASP A 246 -17.20 -12.43 9.59
C ASP A 246 -16.96 -10.98 9.18
N VAL A 247 -17.31 -10.02 10.05
CA VAL A 247 -17.00 -8.60 9.82
C VAL A 247 -15.48 -8.39 9.75
N ASP A 248 -14.70 -8.97 10.66
CA ASP A 248 -13.22 -8.88 10.64
C ASP A 248 -12.64 -9.48 9.36
N SER A 249 -13.16 -10.62 8.91
CA SER A 249 -12.70 -11.29 7.70
C SER A 249 -12.98 -10.47 6.44
N VAL A 250 -14.22 -9.99 6.27
CA VAL A 250 -14.62 -9.15 5.13
C VAL A 250 -13.83 -7.83 5.12
N ALA A 251 -13.63 -7.22 6.29
CA ALA A 251 -12.80 -6.03 6.42
C ALA A 251 -11.34 -6.30 6.02
N SER A 252 -10.80 -7.44 6.44
CA SER A 252 -9.43 -7.86 6.15
C SER A 252 -9.20 -8.12 4.66
N ASP A 253 -10.16 -8.75 3.98
CA ASP A 253 -10.15 -8.94 2.53
C ASP A 253 -10.09 -7.61 1.79
N GLY A 254 -11.04 -6.71 2.08
CA GLY A 254 -11.11 -5.41 1.43
C GLY A 254 -9.87 -4.55 1.69
N ALA A 255 -9.32 -4.62 2.90
CA ALA A 255 -8.10 -3.90 3.24
C ALA A 255 -6.85 -4.50 2.58
N GLY A 256 -6.78 -5.83 2.38
CA GLY A 256 -5.71 -6.48 1.62
C GLY A 256 -5.76 -6.12 0.13
N ASP A 257 -6.96 -6.17 -0.46
CA ASP A 257 -7.20 -5.76 -1.85
C ASP A 257 -6.89 -4.29 -2.09
N GLY A 258 -7.35 -3.42 -1.20
CA GLY A 258 -7.09 -1.99 -1.27
C GLY A 258 -5.60 -1.65 -1.11
N ALA A 259 -4.86 -2.41 -0.28
CA ALA A 259 -3.42 -2.24 -0.14
C ALA A 259 -2.67 -2.66 -1.41
N ALA A 260 -3.02 -3.79 -2.02
CA ALA A 260 -2.44 -4.24 -3.28
C ALA A 260 -2.80 -3.30 -4.45
N ALA A 261 -4.05 -2.84 -4.54
CA ALA A 261 -4.49 -1.88 -5.56
C ALA A 261 -3.81 -0.51 -5.45
N ALA A 262 -3.44 -0.10 -4.22
CA ALA A 262 -2.73 1.16 -3.98
C ALA A 262 -1.27 1.15 -4.47
N MET A 263 -0.74 0.00 -4.87
CA MET A 263 0.61 -0.12 -5.43
C MET A 263 0.73 0.50 -6.84
N GLY A 264 -0.40 0.66 -7.55
CA GLY A 264 -0.46 1.32 -8.84
C GLY A 264 -1.32 0.58 -9.85
N ARG A 265 -1.39 1.13 -11.07
CA ARG A 265 -2.25 0.64 -12.16
C ARG A 265 -1.98 -0.83 -12.52
N GLU A 266 -0.71 -1.23 -12.64
CA GLU A 266 -0.33 -2.62 -12.98
C GLU A 266 -0.92 -3.64 -12.01
N TYR A 267 -0.97 -3.30 -10.71
CA TYR A 267 -1.56 -4.15 -9.69
C TYR A 267 -3.08 -4.21 -9.78
N VAL A 268 -3.74 -3.12 -10.17
CA VAL A 268 -5.18 -3.11 -10.39
C VAL A 268 -5.57 -3.95 -11.61
N GLU A 269 -4.85 -3.81 -12.72
CA GLU A 269 -5.01 -4.66 -13.91
C GLU A 269 -4.80 -6.14 -13.56
N GLY A 270 -3.73 -6.44 -12.82
CA GLY A 270 -3.47 -7.76 -12.27
C GLY A 270 -4.59 -8.26 -11.35
N GLY A 271 -5.19 -7.39 -10.55
CA GLY A 271 -6.30 -7.72 -9.67
C GLY A 271 -7.60 -8.06 -10.41
N VAL A 272 -7.89 -7.36 -11.51
CA VAL A 272 -9.03 -7.68 -12.39
C VAL A 272 -8.85 -9.09 -12.96
N GLU A 273 -7.70 -9.36 -13.59
CA GLU A 273 -7.39 -10.68 -14.16
C GLU A 273 -7.41 -11.76 -13.09
N PHE A 274 -6.78 -11.53 -11.94
CA PHE A 274 -6.70 -12.49 -10.86
C PHE A 274 -8.07 -12.94 -10.36
N TYR A 275 -9.01 -12.00 -10.13
CA TYR A 275 -10.36 -12.37 -9.70
C TYR A 275 -11.18 -13.01 -10.82
N GLU A 276 -11.03 -12.56 -12.06
CA GLU A 276 -11.66 -13.21 -13.22
C GLU A 276 -11.22 -14.68 -13.34
N LYS A 277 -9.92 -14.94 -13.16
CA LYS A 277 -9.34 -16.28 -13.17
C LYS A 277 -9.82 -17.13 -11.99
N ILE A 278 -9.96 -16.57 -10.79
CA ILE A 278 -10.58 -17.29 -9.66
C ILE A 278 -12.03 -17.68 -9.97
N LEU A 279 -12.82 -16.76 -10.52
CA LEU A 279 -14.22 -17.04 -10.87
C LEU A 279 -14.30 -18.14 -11.94
N GLN A 280 -13.48 -18.05 -12.99
CA GLN A 280 -13.39 -19.07 -14.04
C GLN A 280 -12.97 -20.43 -13.48
N ARG A 281 -11.96 -20.45 -12.59
CA ARG A 281 -11.50 -21.65 -11.89
C ARG A 281 -12.63 -22.30 -11.10
N ASN A 282 -13.36 -21.51 -10.32
CA ASN A 282 -14.42 -22.00 -9.45
C ASN A 282 -15.62 -22.54 -10.26
N VAL A 283 -15.96 -21.92 -11.39
CA VAL A 283 -16.97 -22.45 -12.33
C VAL A 283 -16.51 -23.79 -12.92
N ALA A 284 -15.25 -23.90 -13.34
CA ALA A 284 -14.71 -25.15 -13.87
C ALA A 284 -14.67 -26.26 -12.79
N LEU A 285 -14.29 -25.92 -11.56
CA LEU A 285 -14.33 -26.85 -10.43
C LEU A 285 -15.76 -27.30 -10.08
N ARG A 286 -16.73 -26.39 -10.16
CA ARG A 286 -18.16 -26.72 -9.97
C ARG A 286 -18.59 -27.84 -10.91
N GLU A 287 -18.20 -27.74 -12.19
CA GLU A 287 -18.54 -28.75 -13.20
C GLU A 287 -17.75 -30.05 -13.00
N LEU A 288 -16.43 -29.96 -12.81
CA LEU A 288 -15.55 -31.13 -12.64
C LEU A 288 -15.88 -31.97 -11.39
N MET A 289 -16.39 -31.34 -10.34
CA MET A 289 -16.78 -32.01 -9.09
C MET A 289 -18.23 -32.51 -9.08
N GLY A 290 -19.04 -32.14 -10.08
CA GLY A 290 -20.46 -32.51 -10.16
C GLY A 290 -21.26 -32.04 -8.93
N PRO A 291 -22.09 -32.90 -8.30
CA PRO A 291 -22.96 -32.51 -7.18
C PRO A 291 -22.24 -31.90 -5.98
N ASP A 292 -20.98 -32.29 -5.72
CA ASP A 292 -20.20 -31.70 -4.63
C ASP A 292 -19.63 -30.33 -5.02
N GLY A 293 -19.39 -30.09 -6.31
CA GLY A 293 -19.05 -28.78 -6.83
C GLY A 293 -20.19 -27.79 -6.66
N GLU A 294 -21.43 -28.20 -6.93
CA GLU A 294 -22.61 -27.33 -6.79
C GLU A 294 -22.89 -26.90 -5.34
N LYS A 295 -22.45 -27.67 -4.36
CA LYS A 295 -22.53 -27.32 -2.93
C LYS A 295 -21.46 -26.33 -2.48
N ASN A 296 -20.35 -26.28 -3.21
CA ASN A 296 -19.19 -25.45 -2.86
C ASN A 296 -19.16 -24.15 -3.67
N TYR A 297 -19.68 -24.15 -4.90
CA TYR A 297 -19.60 -23.02 -5.82
C TYR A 297 -20.94 -22.70 -6.49
N THR A 298 -21.27 -21.42 -6.50
CA THR A 298 -22.37 -20.82 -7.27
C THR A 298 -22.10 -20.94 -8.78
N ALA A 299 -23.14 -20.81 -9.60
CA ALA A 299 -23.01 -20.78 -11.06
C ALA A 299 -22.15 -19.60 -11.59
N LYS A 300 -21.94 -18.55 -10.78
CA LYS A 300 -21.08 -17.40 -11.13
C LYS A 300 -19.64 -17.54 -10.63
N GLY A 301 -19.29 -18.64 -9.95
CA GLY A 301 -17.94 -18.88 -9.42
C GLY A 301 -17.64 -18.28 -8.03
N ASN A 302 -18.64 -17.71 -7.35
CA ASN A 302 -18.52 -17.44 -5.91
C ASN A 302 -18.69 -18.73 -5.11
N ASP A 303 -18.22 -18.72 -3.87
CA ASP A 303 -18.47 -19.78 -2.91
C ASP A 303 -19.95 -19.82 -2.52
N GLU A 304 -20.52 -21.03 -2.50
CA GLU A 304 -21.90 -21.25 -2.07
C GLU A 304 -21.95 -21.23 -0.54
N VAL A 305 -22.71 -20.28 0.02
CA VAL A 305 -22.79 -20.08 1.47
C VAL A 305 -24.23 -20.25 1.95
N LEU A 306 -24.47 -21.19 2.86
CA LEU A 306 -25.81 -21.43 3.39
C LEU A 306 -26.27 -20.34 4.38
N LEU A 307 -25.39 -19.95 5.30
CA LEU A 307 -25.72 -19.02 6.39
C LEU A 307 -24.64 -17.97 6.64
N ARG A 308 -23.38 -18.26 6.25
CA ARG A 308 -22.20 -17.55 6.74
C ARG A 308 -21.28 -17.17 5.58
N THR A 309 -21.09 -15.88 5.35
CA THR A 309 -20.10 -15.35 4.40
C THR A 309 -18.74 -15.25 5.09
N ARG A 310 -17.82 -16.17 4.76
CA ARG A 310 -16.48 -16.21 5.38
C ARG A 310 -15.52 -15.17 4.84
N HIS A 311 -15.74 -14.71 3.61
CA HIS A 311 -14.90 -13.74 2.91
C HIS A 311 -15.79 -12.91 1.99
N LEU A 312 -15.27 -11.79 1.49
CA LEU A 312 -15.99 -10.98 0.53
C LEU A 312 -16.19 -11.78 -0.78
N PRO A 313 -17.41 -11.83 -1.36
CA PRO A 313 -17.64 -12.59 -2.59
C PRO A 313 -16.72 -12.15 -3.72
N PHE A 314 -16.15 -13.10 -4.46
CA PHE A 314 -15.19 -12.83 -5.52
C PHE A 314 -15.76 -11.93 -6.62
N THR A 315 -17.05 -12.04 -6.94
CA THR A 315 -17.70 -11.14 -7.91
C THR A 315 -17.68 -9.69 -7.46
N VAL A 316 -17.86 -9.43 -6.16
CA VAL A 316 -17.83 -8.06 -5.61
C VAL A 316 -16.41 -7.51 -5.63
N ARG A 317 -15.42 -8.34 -5.29
CA ARG A 317 -13.99 -7.98 -5.37
C ARG A 317 -13.56 -7.67 -6.81
N HIS A 318 -14.00 -8.48 -7.76
CA HIS A 318 -13.76 -8.28 -9.18
C HIS A 318 -14.37 -6.96 -9.68
N GLU A 319 -15.64 -6.67 -9.36
CA GLU A 319 -16.30 -5.42 -9.73
C GLU A 319 -15.61 -4.20 -9.10
N ALA A 320 -15.15 -4.32 -7.85
CA ALA A 320 -14.41 -3.27 -7.18
C ALA A 320 -13.06 -2.99 -7.87
N MET A 321 -12.34 -4.02 -8.33
CA MET A 321 -11.11 -3.86 -9.12
C MET A 321 -11.38 -3.23 -10.49
N LYS A 322 -12.47 -3.58 -11.17
CA LYS A 322 -12.86 -2.94 -12.44
C LYS A 322 -13.13 -1.45 -12.27
N LYS A 323 -13.91 -1.08 -11.25
CA LYS A 323 -14.17 0.33 -10.91
C LYS A 323 -12.89 1.09 -10.57
N CYS A 324 -11.95 0.41 -9.94
CA CYS A 324 -10.62 0.97 -9.69
C CYS A 324 -9.88 1.26 -11.00
N LEU A 325 -9.89 0.32 -11.94
CA LEU A 325 -9.23 0.47 -13.24
C LEU A 325 -9.84 1.62 -14.07
N GLU A 326 -11.18 1.72 -14.11
CA GLU A 326 -11.90 2.79 -14.78
C GLU A 326 -11.46 4.19 -14.29
N LYS A 327 -11.26 4.35 -12.97
CA LYS A 327 -10.75 5.61 -12.40
C LYS A 327 -9.33 5.94 -12.88
N TYR A 328 -8.44 4.94 -12.94
CA TYR A 328 -7.09 5.15 -13.49
C TYR A 328 -7.14 5.55 -14.97
N GLU A 329 -8.02 4.95 -15.77
CA GLU A 329 -8.19 5.31 -17.18
C GLU A 329 -8.76 6.73 -17.37
N GLU A 330 -9.69 7.16 -16.51
CA GLU A 330 -10.22 8.52 -16.51
C GLU A 330 -9.15 9.56 -16.12
N GLU A 331 -8.34 9.28 -15.10
CA GLU A 331 -7.24 10.15 -14.67
C GLU A 331 -6.17 10.29 -15.77
N GLU A 332 -5.88 9.22 -16.51
CA GLU A 332 -4.96 9.29 -17.65
C GLU A 332 -5.52 10.08 -18.82
N LYS A 333 -6.82 9.98 -19.10
CA LYS A 333 -7.48 10.79 -20.13
C LYS A 333 -7.40 12.27 -19.78
N LYS A 334 -7.71 12.63 -18.54
CA LYS A 334 -7.61 14.03 -18.05
C LYS A 334 -6.20 14.58 -18.18
N LYS A 335 -5.17 13.81 -17.81
CA LYS A 335 -3.77 14.24 -17.98
C LYS A 335 -3.40 14.48 -19.43
N LYS A 336 -3.85 13.61 -20.34
CA LYS A 336 -3.60 13.79 -21.79
C LYS A 336 -4.31 15.02 -22.33
N GLU A 337 -5.53 15.29 -21.87
CA GLU A 337 -6.29 16.51 -22.22
C GLU A 337 -5.60 17.77 -21.68
N GLU A 338 -5.10 17.75 -20.44
CA GLU A 338 -4.33 18.84 -19.83
C GLU A 338 -3.00 19.07 -20.57
N GLU A 339 -2.25 18.02 -20.90
CA GLU A 339 -1.01 18.10 -21.69
C GLU A 339 -1.25 18.67 -23.10
N GLU A 340 -2.36 18.27 -23.77
CA GLU A 340 -2.73 18.80 -25.09
C GLU A 340 -3.16 20.27 -25.01
N GLU A 341 -3.82 20.69 -23.93
CA GLU A 341 -4.18 22.09 -23.69
C GLU A 341 -2.94 22.95 -23.40
N GLU A 342 -2.00 22.46 -22.59
CA GLU A 342 -0.71 23.13 -22.37
C GLU A 342 0.08 23.30 -23.68
N GLU A 343 0.12 22.26 -24.52
CA GLU A 343 0.78 22.34 -25.83
C GLU A 343 0.14 23.40 -26.74
N LYS A 344 -1.21 23.48 -26.77
CA LYS A 344 -1.93 24.53 -27.51
C LYS A 344 -1.61 25.93 -26.98
N ILE A 345 -1.55 26.13 -25.67
CA ILE A 345 -1.21 27.43 -25.05
C ILE A 345 0.21 27.85 -25.44
N VAL A 346 1.18 26.92 -25.40
CA VAL A 346 2.56 27.20 -25.81
C VAL A 346 2.63 27.62 -27.28
N VAL A 347 1.92 26.92 -28.18
CA VAL A 347 1.86 27.29 -29.60
C VAL A 347 1.27 28.69 -29.79
N VAL A 348 0.18 29.02 -29.10
CA VAL A 348 -0.41 30.37 -29.17
C VAL A 348 0.56 31.44 -28.67
N MET A 349 1.25 31.21 -27.54
CA MET A 349 2.24 32.15 -27.03
C MET A 349 3.42 32.36 -28.00
N VAL A 350 3.90 31.29 -28.64
CA VAL A 350 4.96 31.39 -29.67
C VAL A 350 4.47 32.20 -30.87
N VAL A 351 3.25 31.95 -31.37
CA VAL A 351 2.67 32.71 -32.50
C VAL A 351 2.49 34.19 -32.14
N VAL A 352 2.01 34.50 -30.94
CA VAL A 352 1.89 35.89 -30.45
C VAL A 352 3.27 36.55 -30.37
N ALA A 353 4.27 35.89 -29.78
CA ALA A 353 5.63 36.40 -29.67
C ALA A 353 6.23 36.72 -31.06
N VAL A 354 6.10 35.80 -32.02
CA VAL A 354 6.57 36.01 -33.40
C VAL A 354 5.88 37.21 -34.06
N ASN A 355 4.56 37.34 -33.92
CA ASN A 355 3.82 38.48 -34.48
C ASN A 355 4.18 39.82 -33.81
N THR A 356 4.50 39.83 -32.51
CA THR A 356 4.99 41.05 -31.83
C THR A 356 6.43 41.40 -32.19
N THR A 357 7.27 40.44 -32.58
CA THR A 357 8.63 40.73 -33.06
C THR A 357 8.67 41.29 -34.48
N THR A 358 7.61 41.10 -35.27
CA THR A 358 7.44 41.78 -36.58
C THR A 358 6.97 43.23 -36.46
N SER A 359 6.75 43.74 -35.25
CA SER A 359 6.46 45.15 -34.96
C SER A 359 7.58 45.83 -34.17
N LEU A 360 8.85 45.53 -34.48
CA LEU A 360 9.93 46.41 -34.05
C LEU A 360 9.69 47.78 -34.69
N ASP A 361 9.42 48.76 -33.82
CA ASP A 361 9.19 50.16 -34.18
C ASP A 361 10.31 50.60 -35.16
N PRO A 362 10.01 51.08 -36.37
CA PRO A 362 11.04 51.48 -37.34
C PRO A 362 11.98 52.57 -36.78
N ASP A 363 11.53 53.31 -35.76
CA ASP A 363 12.32 54.30 -35.03
C ASP A 363 13.41 53.65 -34.15
N LEU A 364 13.19 52.46 -33.60
CA LEU A 364 14.17 51.75 -32.76
C LEU A 364 15.33 51.20 -33.58
N LEU A 365 15.07 50.74 -34.81
CA LEU A 365 16.12 50.33 -35.75
C LEU A 365 16.96 51.53 -36.19
N GLY A 366 16.34 52.70 -36.38
CA GLY A 366 17.04 53.96 -36.63
C GLY A 366 17.90 54.44 -35.45
N GLU A 367 17.47 54.20 -34.21
CA GLU A 367 18.28 54.48 -33.01
C GLU A 367 19.46 53.51 -32.85
N ILE A 368 19.30 52.24 -33.24
CA ILE A 368 20.36 51.23 -33.19
C ILE A 368 21.43 51.50 -34.26
N GLU A 369 21.02 51.89 -35.48
CA GLU A 369 21.96 52.20 -36.58
C GLU A 369 22.74 53.51 -36.38
N ASN A 370 22.18 54.48 -35.63
CA ASN A 370 22.81 55.78 -35.39
C ASN A 370 23.67 55.86 -34.11
N ARG A 371 23.83 54.76 -33.35
CA ARG A 371 24.65 54.74 -32.13
C ARG A 371 26.13 54.51 -32.43
N ASP A 372 26.97 55.39 -31.93
CA ASP A 372 28.43 55.26 -32.02
C ASP A 372 28.97 54.21 -31.03
N ALA A 373 30.17 53.68 -31.30
CA ALA A 373 30.77 52.60 -30.51
C ALA A 373 30.91 52.91 -29.00
N ARG A 374 31.05 54.18 -28.63
CA ARG A 374 31.12 54.63 -27.23
C ARG A 374 29.76 54.57 -26.52
N ASP A 375 28.68 54.81 -27.25
CA ASP A 375 27.32 54.71 -26.70
C ASP A 375 26.93 53.25 -26.47
N TRP A 376 27.38 52.36 -27.36
CA TRP A 376 27.27 50.92 -27.15
C TRP A 376 28.05 50.44 -25.93
N GLU A 377 29.28 50.92 -25.75
CA GLU A 377 30.10 50.54 -24.60
C GLU A 377 29.49 51.02 -23.27
N ALA A 378 28.92 52.24 -23.25
CA ALA A 378 28.18 52.77 -22.11
C ALA A 378 26.91 51.94 -21.81
N LEU A 379 26.10 51.64 -22.82
CA LEU A 379 24.87 50.85 -22.64
C LEU A 379 25.17 49.43 -22.16
N TRP A 380 26.19 48.79 -22.73
CA TRP A 380 26.62 47.45 -22.33
C TRP A 380 27.18 47.45 -20.91
N SER A 381 27.88 48.51 -20.51
CA SER A 381 28.33 48.67 -19.12
C SER A 381 27.14 48.84 -18.17
N GLU A 382 26.12 49.59 -18.56
CA GLU A 382 24.91 49.85 -17.77
C GLU A 382 24.00 48.60 -17.65
N GLU A 383 23.76 47.89 -18.74
CA GLU A 383 23.03 46.61 -18.74
C GLU A 383 23.77 45.52 -17.97
N ARG A 384 25.11 45.44 -18.12
CA ARG A 384 25.94 44.49 -17.37
C ARG A 384 25.88 44.80 -15.87
N LEU A 385 25.88 46.07 -15.48
CA LEU A 385 25.69 46.50 -14.09
C LEU A 385 24.28 46.18 -13.59
N ALA A 386 23.24 46.38 -14.41
CA ALA A 386 21.84 46.08 -14.08
C ALA A 386 21.59 44.57 -13.89
N LEU A 387 22.11 43.74 -14.79
CA LEU A 387 22.08 42.28 -14.69
C LEU A 387 22.87 41.78 -13.48
N CYS A 388 24.05 42.37 -13.21
CA CYS A 388 24.82 42.06 -12.02
C CYS A 388 24.03 42.41 -10.75
N ARG A 389 23.31 43.54 -10.72
CA ARG A 389 22.46 43.97 -9.60
C ARG A 389 21.25 43.05 -9.38
N LEU A 390 20.60 42.60 -10.46
CA LEU A 390 19.48 41.64 -10.41
C LEU A 390 19.96 40.27 -9.89
N ARG A 391 21.11 39.80 -10.39
CA ARG A 391 21.69 38.52 -9.96
C ARG A 391 22.22 38.59 -8.53
N LEU A 392 22.78 39.73 -8.12
CA LEU A 392 23.18 40.00 -6.74
C LEU A 392 21.97 39.99 -5.81
N ARG A 393 20.84 40.62 -6.19
CA ARG A 393 19.58 40.56 -5.43
C ARG A 393 19.07 39.13 -5.26
N HIS A 394 18.97 38.37 -6.36
CA HIS A 394 18.53 36.99 -6.30
C HIS A 394 19.44 36.12 -5.41
N ASN A 395 20.76 36.34 -5.48
CA ASN A 395 21.72 35.64 -4.63
C ASN A 395 21.63 36.11 -3.16
N LEU A 396 21.44 37.40 -2.90
CA LEU A 396 21.20 37.95 -1.57
C LEU A 396 19.91 37.40 -0.96
N ASP A 397 18.83 37.28 -1.72
CA ASP A 397 17.57 36.66 -1.28
C ASP A 397 17.75 35.16 -1.01
N SER A 398 18.51 34.46 -1.86
CA SER A 398 18.84 33.05 -1.66
C SER A 398 19.72 32.80 -0.43
N ILE A 399 20.63 33.74 -0.12
CA ILE A 399 21.54 33.68 1.03
C ILE A 399 20.84 34.12 2.32
N CYS A 400 20.12 35.25 2.33
CA CYS A 400 19.31 35.68 3.48
C CYS A 400 18.18 34.67 3.76
N GLY A 401 17.68 33.93 2.76
CA GLY A 401 16.76 32.80 2.94
C GLY A 401 17.40 31.52 3.51
N LYS A 402 18.73 31.37 3.40
CA LYS A 402 19.50 30.20 3.87
C LYS A 402 20.45 30.54 5.02
N ASP A 403 20.18 31.61 5.77
CA ASP A 403 21.05 32.12 6.82
C ASP A 403 21.47 31.01 7.82
N VAL A 404 22.73 30.57 7.69
CA VAL A 404 23.40 29.57 8.53
C VAL A 404 23.61 30.09 9.97
N PHE A 405 23.40 31.40 10.21
CA PHE A 405 23.50 32.02 11.53
C PHE A 405 22.16 32.46 12.11
N ARG A 406 21.02 31.94 11.60
CA ARG A 406 19.74 32.00 12.31
C ARG A 406 19.88 31.24 13.64
N ARG A 407 20.34 31.95 14.68
CA ARG A 407 20.30 31.52 16.07
C ARG A 407 18.84 31.29 16.43
N SER A 408 18.41 30.03 16.39
CA SER A 408 17.30 29.56 17.19
C SER A 408 17.56 30.01 18.63
N ALA A 409 16.62 30.79 19.17
CA ALA A 409 16.61 31.11 20.58
C ALA A 409 16.59 29.78 21.37
N PRO A 410 17.47 29.60 22.36
CA PRO A 410 17.43 28.40 23.20
C PRO A 410 16.20 28.44 24.11
N PRO A 411 15.56 27.30 24.42
CA PRO A 411 14.63 27.25 25.54
C PRO A 411 15.40 27.52 26.84
N HIS A 412 14.80 28.36 27.68
CA HIS A 412 15.29 28.74 29.01
C HIS A 412 15.29 27.55 30.00
N PRO A 413 15.88 27.69 31.21
CA PRO A 413 16.72 26.68 31.85
C PRO A 413 15.94 25.74 32.77
N CYS A 414 16.36 24.48 32.80
CA CYS A 414 16.29 23.65 34.00
C CYS A 414 17.63 22.95 34.16
N CYS A 415 18.42 23.42 35.12
CA CYS A 415 19.53 22.70 35.73
C CYS A 415 19.21 22.65 37.24
N PRO A 416 19.62 21.60 37.95
CA PRO A 416 21.03 21.58 38.35
C PRO A 416 21.77 20.24 38.26
N ALA A 417 23.01 20.39 37.78
CA ALA A 417 24.27 19.79 38.24
C ALA A 417 24.53 18.27 38.12
N PRO A 418 25.64 17.90 37.43
CA PRO A 418 26.51 16.81 37.83
C PRO A 418 27.80 17.35 38.46
N ARG A 419 28.20 16.78 39.60
CA ARG A 419 29.52 17.00 40.21
C ARG A 419 30.54 15.99 39.69
N ALA A 420 31.74 16.53 39.43
CA ALA A 420 33.07 15.93 39.54
C ALA A 420 33.59 14.96 38.44
N ALA A 421 34.79 15.32 37.98
CA ALA A 421 35.72 14.70 37.01
C ALA A 421 36.43 13.42 37.57
N PRO A 422 37.56 12.94 37.00
CA PRO A 422 38.00 12.69 35.60
C PRO A 422 38.50 11.23 35.40
N LEU A 423 38.82 10.83 34.15
CA LEU A 423 40.16 10.29 33.72
C LEU A 423 40.10 9.40 32.45
N ARG A 424 41.08 9.67 31.56
CA ARG A 424 41.80 8.75 30.64
C ARG A 424 41.01 8.15 29.45
N THR A 425 41.54 7.94 28.24
CA THR A 425 42.87 8.10 27.60
C THR A 425 42.76 7.74 26.10
N HIS A 426 43.71 8.23 25.29
CA HIS A 426 44.17 7.74 23.96
C HIS A 426 43.19 7.91 22.76
N ALA A 427 43.40 8.83 21.81
CA ALA A 427 44.47 8.98 20.80
C ALA A 427 44.33 8.03 19.59
N THR A 428 43.87 8.57 18.45
CA THR A 428 44.46 8.46 17.08
C THR A 428 43.68 9.34 16.10
N PRO A 429 44.34 10.11 15.19
CA PRO A 429 43.66 10.93 14.20
C PRO A 429 43.47 10.17 12.87
N LEU A 430 42.25 10.12 12.36
CA LEU A 430 41.95 9.70 10.99
C LEU A 430 41.69 10.95 10.14
N HIS A 431 42.40 11.06 9.02
CA HIS A 431 42.24 12.06 7.98
C HIS A 431 40.78 12.17 7.50
N PRO A 432 40.20 13.37 7.42
CA PRO A 432 39.05 13.64 6.57
C PRO A 432 39.50 14.13 5.20
N CYS A 433 38.97 13.50 4.15
CA CYS A 433 39.05 13.94 2.77
C CYS A 433 38.60 15.40 2.62
N TYR A 434 39.43 16.26 2.03
CA TYR A 434 38.99 17.57 1.55
C TYR A 434 38.18 17.40 0.25
N PRO A 435 36.94 17.91 0.16
CA PRO A 435 36.27 18.13 -1.11
C PRO A 435 36.97 19.27 -1.86
N ARG A 436 37.15 19.11 -3.18
CA ARG A 436 37.65 20.19 -4.06
C ARG A 436 36.77 21.43 -3.89
N HIS A 437 37.36 22.54 -3.44
CA HIS A 437 36.71 23.84 -3.41
C HIS A 437 36.35 24.28 -4.83
N ALA A 438 35.06 24.54 -5.07
CA ALA A 438 34.63 25.41 -6.15
C ALA A 438 35.14 26.84 -5.86
N PRO A 439 35.51 27.62 -6.89
CA PRO A 439 35.98 29.00 -6.70
C PRO A 439 34.91 29.80 -5.95
N SER A 440 35.34 30.59 -4.95
CA SER A 440 34.42 31.44 -4.20
C SER A 440 34.01 32.63 -5.06
N ILE A 441 32.77 33.10 -4.89
CA ILE A 441 32.21 34.22 -5.67
C ILE A 441 33.05 35.51 -5.52
N THR A 442 33.82 35.64 -4.44
CA THR A 442 34.82 36.70 -4.25
C THR A 442 35.95 36.65 -5.26
N SER A 443 36.37 35.46 -5.71
CA SER A 443 37.38 35.29 -6.76
C SER A 443 36.85 35.53 -8.17
N GLU A 444 35.53 35.49 -8.37
CA GLU A 444 34.91 35.73 -9.69
C GLU A 444 34.47 37.18 -9.90
N CYS A 445 34.22 37.93 -8.82
CA CYS A 445 33.66 39.28 -8.93
C CYS A 445 34.49 40.41 -8.30
N CYS A 446 35.56 40.11 -7.55
CA CYS A 446 36.40 41.13 -6.92
C CYS A 446 37.84 41.03 -7.40
N THR A 447 38.14 41.59 -8.58
CA THR A 447 39.50 41.62 -9.15
C THR A 447 40.21 42.97 -8.96
N GLU A 448 39.59 43.95 -8.32
CA GLU A 448 40.21 45.25 -8.01
C GLU A 448 40.16 45.58 -6.50
N VAL A 449 41.11 46.41 -6.09
CA VAL A 449 41.40 46.75 -4.70
C VAL A 449 40.35 47.73 -4.17
N GLY A 450 39.36 47.22 -3.43
CA GLY A 450 38.32 48.06 -2.81
C GLY A 450 37.13 47.31 -2.22
N CYS A 451 36.90 46.04 -2.60
CA CYS A 451 35.80 45.27 -2.01
C CYS A 451 36.19 44.70 -0.64
N THR A 452 35.93 45.42 0.45
CA THR A 452 35.95 44.81 1.78
C THR A 452 34.58 44.23 2.12
N TRP A 453 34.60 43.17 2.94
CA TRP A 453 33.41 42.45 3.40
C TRP A 453 32.44 43.37 4.16
N GLU A 454 32.89 44.54 4.63
CA GLU A 454 32.12 45.43 5.48
C GLU A 454 30.97 46.17 4.76
N GLU A 455 31.06 46.43 3.44
CA GLU A 455 29.93 47.02 2.68
C GLU A 455 28.82 46.00 2.38
N TYR A 456 29.11 44.70 2.43
CA TYR A 456 28.14 43.63 2.15
C TYR A 456 27.10 43.46 3.28
N ALA A 457 27.43 43.90 4.51
CA ALA A 457 26.58 43.74 5.67
C ALA A 457 25.47 44.81 5.79
N GLU A 458 25.53 45.91 5.03
CA GLU A 458 24.53 46.99 5.10
C GLU A 458 23.25 46.72 4.27
N TYR A 459 23.26 45.74 3.36
CA TYR A 459 22.18 45.57 2.38
C TYR A 459 21.16 44.45 2.65
N CYS A 460 21.25 43.66 3.74
CA CYS A 460 20.19 42.70 4.06
C CYS A 460 19.04 43.45 4.82
N PRO A 461 17.84 43.63 4.22
CA PRO A 461 16.78 44.47 4.77
C PRO A 461 16.15 43.92 6.05
N SER A 462 16.46 42.67 6.40
CA SER A 462 15.98 41.98 7.60
C SER A 462 16.90 42.15 8.82
N SER A 463 18.04 42.85 8.70
CA SER A 463 18.92 43.14 9.84
C SER A 463 18.62 44.53 10.41
N SER A 464 17.89 44.58 11.52
CA SER A 464 17.74 45.81 12.32
C SER A 464 19.04 46.06 13.09
N ARG A 465 20.05 46.60 12.41
CA ARG A 465 21.23 47.22 13.03
C ARG A 465 21.52 48.56 12.36
N LEU A 466 20.60 49.49 12.44
CA LEU A 466 20.94 50.91 12.26
C LEU A 466 21.68 51.38 13.53
N ARG A 467 22.90 51.92 13.37
CA ARG A 467 23.53 52.69 14.45
C ARG A 467 22.68 53.96 14.70
N PRO A 468 22.51 54.41 15.95
CA PRO A 468 21.81 55.66 16.21
C PRO A 468 22.59 56.82 15.59
N GLY A 469 21.99 57.55 14.63
CA GLY A 469 22.53 58.81 14.11
C GLY A 469 22.63 59.00 12.60
N VAL A 470 22.32 57.98 11.78
CA VAL A 470 22.35 58.13 10.30
C VAL A 470 20.94 58.45 9.79
N LYS A 471 20.75 59.62 9.18
CA LYS A 471 19.56 59.93 8.35
C LYS A 471 19.91 59.65 6.89
N LEU A 472 19.10 58.82 6.23
CA LEU A 472 19.16 58.59 4.78
C LEU A 472 18.63 59.85 4.06
N ILE A 473 19.33 60.28 3.01
CA ILE A 473 18.87 61.29 2.04
C ILE A 473 18.02 60.59 0.98
#